data_AF-A0A8J5K7M5-F1
#
_entry.id   AF-A0A8J5K7M5-F1
#
_cell.length_a   1.000
_cell.length_b   1.000
_cell.length_c   1.000
_cell.angle_alpha   90.00
_cell.angle_beta   90.00
_cell.angle_gamma   90.00
#
_symmetry.space_group_name_H-M   'P 1'
#
loop_
_entity.id
_entity.type
_entity.pdbx_description
1 polymer ?
#
loop_
_entity_poly.entity_id
_entity_poly.type
_entity_poly.pdbx_seq_one_letter_code
_entity_poly.pdbx_strand_id
1 'polypeptide(L)' 'MLTGVHDKGEELGFYMDVTTTITDFEQAALNATSTKLGPHVNAKACFYHLTQSTWRKIQSLWAE' A
#
# COMPACT_ATOMS: atom_id res chain seq x y z
N MET A 1 8.80 -0.97 -3.98
CA MET A 1 8.05 0.22 -4.44
C MET A 1 8.07 1.32 -3.38
N LEU A 2 7.64 1.05 -2.13
CA LEU A 2 7.64 2.04 -1.04
C LEU A 2 9.02 2.67 -0.77
N THR A 3 10.07 1.85 -0.66
CA THR A 3 11.45 2.34 -0.44
C THR A 3 11.96 3.13 -1.63
N GLY A 4 11.68 2.69 -2.87
CA GLY A 4 12.17 3.36 -4.07
C GLY A 4 11.69 4.81 -4.22
N VAL A 5 10.50 5.14 -3.72
CA VAL A 5 10.03 6.54 -3.68
C VAL A 5 10.83 7.34 -2.66
N HIS A 6 11.05 6.79 -1.47
CA HIS A 6 11.86 7.41 -0.42
C HIS A 6 13.31 7.65 -0.86
N ASP A 7 13.97 6.62 -1.40
CA ASP A 7 15.34 6.66 -1.89
C ASP A 7 15.50 7.74 -2.98
N LYS A 8 14.51 7.86 -3.89
CA LYS A 8 14.54 8.89 -4.93
C LYS A 8 14.30 10.30 -4.35
N GLY A 9 13.48 10.42 -3.33
CA GLY A 9 13.30 11.68 -2.60
C GLY A 9 14.62 12.17 -2.02
N GLU A 10 15.33 11.30 -1.31
CA GLU A 10 16.65 11.60 -0.72
C GLU A 10 17.68 11.99 -1.78
N GLU A 11 17.75 11.24 -2.89
CA GLU A 11 18.65 11.57 -4.02
C GLU A 11 18.39 12.98 -4.57
N LEU A 12 17.13 13.41 -4.58
CA LEU A 12 16.72 14.74 -5.02
C LEU A 12 16.82 15.82 -3.93
N GLY A 13 17.30 15.46 -2.73
CA GLY A 13 17.44 16.39 -1.60
C GLY A 13 16.13 16.65 -0.83
N PHE A 14 15.10 15.83 -1.03
CA PHE A 14 13.85 15.90 -0.28
C PHE A 14 13.85 14.91 0.89
N TYR A 15 13.34 15.36 2.02
CA TYR A 15 12.99 14.49 3.15
C TYR A 15 11.48 14.25 3.14
N MET A 16 11.06 12.98 3.03
CA MET A 16 9.64 12.62 3.06
C MET A 16 9.28 11.99 4.40
N ASP A 17 8.49 12.74 5.18
CA ASP A 17 7.85 12.22 6.38
C ASP A 17 6.47 11.64 6.04
N VAL A 18 6.40 10.33 5.89
CA VAL A 18 5.17 9.65 5.47
C VAL A 18 4.25 9.49 6.69
N THR A 19 3.11 10.18 6.69
CA THR A 19 2.17 10.11 7.82
C THR A 19 1.05 9.08 7.61
N THR A 20 0.74 8.73 6.37
CA THR A 20 -0.34 7.78 6.03
C THR A 20 0.02 7.00 4.78
N THR A 21 -0.30 5.71 4.79
CA THR A 21 -0.21 4.85 3.61
C THR A 21 -1.54 4.14 3.39
N ILE A 22 -1.86 3.91 2.12
CA ILE A 22 -3.05 3.16 1.72
C ILE A 22 -2.57 2.06 0.77
N THR A 23 -2.74 0.81 1.18
CA THR A 23 -2.27 -0.38 0.44
C THR A 23 -3.42 -1.36 0.27
N ASP A 24 -3.20 -2.44 -0.48
CA ASP A 24 -4.22 -3.47 -0.65
C ASP A 24 -4.59 -4.13 0.67
N PHE A 25 -5.73 -4.83 0.71
CA PHE A 25 -6.23 -5.55 1.89
C PHE A 25 -5.39 -6.82 2.18
N GLU A 26 -4.08 -6.64 2.35
CA GLU A 26 -3.12 -7.69 2.63
C GLU A 26 -2.36 -7.38 3.91
N GLN A 27 -2.44 -8.30 4.88
CA GLN A 27 -1.77 -8.14 6.17
C GLN A 27 -0.25 -8.00 6.01
N ALA A 28 0.34 -8.68 5.02
CA ALA A 28 1.76 -8.58 4.72
C ALA A 28 2.16 -7.15 4.29
N ALA A 29 1.35 -6.49 3.46
CA ALA A 29 1.60 -5.12 3.01
C ALA A 29 1.49 -4.12 4.17
N LEU A 30 0.47 -4.28 5.03
CA LEU A 30 0.29 -3.45 6.23
C LEU A 30 1.49 -3.59 7.20
N ASN A 31 1.90 -4.83 7.47
CA ASN A 31 3.03 -5.13 8.37
C ASN A 31 4.36 -4.58 7.80
N ALA A 32 4.61 -4.79 6.52
CA ALA A 32 5.82 -4.30 5.86
C ALA A 32 5.90 -2.77 5.93
N THR A 33 4.77 -2.09 5.74
CA THR A 33 4.69 -0.63 5.79
C THR A 33 4.99 -0.09 7.19
N SER A 34 4.35 -0.66 8.21
CA SER A 34 4.61 -0.29 9.62
C SER A 34 6.06 -0.55 10.02
N THR A 35 6.64 -1.67 9.57
CA THR A 35 8.04 -2.03 9.88
C THR A 35 9.04 -1.10 9.21
N LYS A 36 8.78 -0.67 7.97
CA LYS A 36 9.74 0.11 7.17
C LYS A 36 9.64 1.61 7.37
N LEU A 37 8.44 2.15 7.51
CA LEU A 37 8.24 3.58 7.71
C LEU A 37 8.15 3.98 9.19
N GLY A 38 7.97 3.00 10.07
CA GLY A 38 7.90 3.19 11.51
C GLY A 38 6.47 3.23 12.05
N PRO A 39 6.31 3.12 13.39
CA PRO A 39 5.02 2.95 14.04
C PRO A 39 4.15 4.21 14.03
N HIS A 40 4.71 5.37 13.70
CA HIS A 40 3.97 6.64 13.61
C HIS A 40 3.10 6.72 12.34
N VAL A 41 3.40 5.89 11.33
CA VAL A 41 2.67 5.90 10.06
C VAL A 41 1.34 5.19 10.20
N ASN A 42 0.27 5.88 9.80
CA ASN A 42 -1.06 5.28 9.74
C ASN A 42 -1.20 4.40 8.49
N ALA A 43 -1.03 3.08 8.65
CA ALA A 43 -1.21 2.12 7.57
C ALA A 43 -2.68 1.70 7.44
N LYS A 44 -3.29 2.03 6.29
CA LYS A 44 -4.69 1.73 5.99
C LYS A 44 -4.81 0.77 4.81
N ALA A 45 -5.89 0.01 4.81
CA ALA A 45 -6.26 -0.84 3.69
C ALA A 45 -7.20 -0.10 2.72
N CYS A 46 -7.04 -0.35 1.42
CA CYS A 46 -7.73 0.34 0.35
C CYS A 46 -9.06 -0.34 0.00
N PHE A 47 -10.19 0.29 0.36
CA PHE A 47 -11.51 -0.24 -0.01
C PHE A 47 -11.73 -0.30 -1.51
N TYR A 48 -11.15 0.63 -2.27
CA TYR A 48 -11.25 0.63 -3.73
C TYR A 48 -10.61 -0.64 -4.34
N HIS A 49 -9.42 -1.02 -3.88
CA HIS A 49 -8.79 -2.25 -4.38
C HIS A 49 -9.49 -3.51 -3.88
N LEU A 50 -10.08 -3.49 -2.68
CA LEU A 50 -10.91 -4.60 -2.22
C LEU A 50 -12.13 -4.81 -3.13
N THR A 51 -12.87 -3.75 -3.44
CA THR A 51 -14.07 -3.86 -4.30
C THR A 51 -13.68 -4.24 -5.73
N GLN A 52 -12.59 -3.67 -6.26
CA GLN A 52 -12.06 -4.02 -7.57
C GLN A 52 -11.66 -5.50 -7.66
N SER A 53 -10.90 -6.01 -6.68
CA SER A 53 -10.47 -7.42 -6.62
C SER A 53 -11.67 -8.36 -6.47
N THR A 54 -12.65 -7.98 -5.63
CA THR A 54 -13.90 -8.72 -5.48
C THR A 54 -14.66 -8.80 -6.79
N TRP A 55 -14.79 -7.68 -7.50
CA TRP A 55 -15.48 -7.64 -8.79
C TRP A 55 -14.80 -8.51 -9.84
N ARG A 56 -13.47 -8.42 -9.97
CA ARG A 56 -12.71 -9.30 -10.88
C ARG A 56 -12.92 -10.78 -10.56
N LYS A 57 -12.99 -11.14 -9.26
CA LYS A 57 -13.25 -12.52 -8.84
C LYS A 57 -14.66 -12.97 -9.20
N ILE A 58 -15.67 -12.12 -9.04
CA ILE A 58 -17.03 -12.41 -9.49
C ILE A 58 -17.05 -12.67 -11.00
N GLN A 59 -16.43 -11.79 -11.79
CA GLN A 59 -16.34 -11.94 -13.24
C GLN A 59 -15.62 -13.24 -13.64
N SER A 60 -14.55 -13.62 -12.93
CA SER A 60 -13.82 -14.86 -13.25
C SER A 60 -14.66 -16.12 -12.95
N LEU A 61 -15.45 -16.11 -11.88
CA LEU A 61 -16.32 -17.22 -11.51
C LEU A 61 -17.56 -17.35 -12.41
N TRP A 62 -17.97 -16.25 -13.05
CA TRP A 62 -19.10 -16.25 -13.98
C TRP A 62 -18.71 -16.64 -15.42
N ALA A 63 -17.41 -16.66 -15.72
CA ALA A 63 -16.88 -17.02 -17.03
C ALA A 63 -16.55 -18.52 -17.18
N GLU A 64 -16.85 -19.33 -16.15
CA GLU A 64 -16.82 -20.80 -16.16
C GLU A 64 -18.24 -21.36 -16.31
#